data_AF-A0A060CDZ3-F1
#
_entry.id   AF-A0A060CDZ3-F1
#
_cell.length_a   1.000
_cell.length_b   1.000
_cell.length_c   1.000
_cell.angle_alpha   90.00
_cell.angle_beta   90.00
_cell.angle_gamma   90.00
#
_symmetry.space_group_name_H-M   'P 1'
#
loop_
_entity.id
_entity.type
_entity.pdbx_description
1 polymer ?
#
loop_
_entity_poly.entity_id
_entity_poly.type
_entity_poly.pdbx_seq_one_letter_code
_entity_poly.pdbx_strand_id
1 'polypeptide(L)' 'AFVKSLVFATNYTVIDVDYPLAPEHPFPSAVNASFAAFSYVQEHYKDFSSIGQKLVVMGHSSGGNLAVYNAVA' A
#
# COMPACT_ATOMS: atom_id res chain seq x y z
N ALA A 1 7.21 -1.95 -14.00
CA ALA A 1 8.31 -2.94 -13.95
C ALA A 1 8.58 -3.39 -12.51
N PHE A 2 8.84 -2.44 -11.60
CA PHE A 2 9.12 -2.71 -10.18
C PHE A 2 8.09 -3.60 -9.48
N VAL A 3 6.79 -3.27 -9.55
CA VAL A 3 5.71 -4.06 -8.93
C VAL A 3 5.71 -5.52 -9.43
N LYS A 4 5.89 -5.74 -10.73
CA LYS A 4 5.97 -7.09 -11.30
C LYS A 4 7.16 -7.86 -10.75
N SER A 5 8.33 -7.24 -10.66
CA SER A 5 9.53 -7.85 -10.07
C SER A 5 9.30 -8.25 -8.61
N LEU A 6 8.57 -7.43 -7.85
CA LEU A 6 8.24 -7.74 -6.46
C LEU A 6 7.32 -8.95 -6.34
N VAL A 7 6.27 -9.03 -7.17
CA VAL A 7 5.38 -10.21 -7.23
C VAL A 7 6.19 -11.47 -7.49
N PHE A 8 7.07 -11.46 -8.50
CA PHE A 8 7.90 -12.64 -8.83
C PHE A 8 8.90 -13.01 -7.72
N ALA A 9 9.50 -12.02 -7.07
CA ALA A 9 10.51 -12.26 -6.04
C ALA A 9 9.92 -12.74 -4.70
N THR A 10 8.68 -12.37 -4.40
CA THR A 10 8.07 -12.60 -3.08
C THR A 10 6.94 -13.62 -3.11
N ASN A 11 6.33 -13.86 -4.27
CA ASN A 11 5.07 -14.59 -4.42
C ASN A 11 3.90 -13.97 -3.62
N TYR A 12 3.97 -12.67 -3.35
CA TYR A 12 2.86 -11.91 -2.78
C TYR A 12 2.03 -11.27 -3.89
N THR A 13 0.72 -11.18 -3.65
CA THR A 13 -0.12 -10.21 -4.36
C THR A 13 0.35 -8.81 -3.96
N VAL A 14 0.65 -7.97 -4.96
CA VAL A 14 1.07 -6.58 -4.73
C VAL A 14 -0.04 -5.65 -5.20
N ILE A 15 -0.50 -4.79 -4.30
CA ILE A 15 -1.51 -3.77 -4.57
C ILE A 15 -0.78 -2.43 -4.64
N ASP A 16 -0.71 -1.87 -5.85
CA ASP A 16 -0.11 -0.56 -6.11
C ASP A 16 -1.20 0.51 -5.97
N VAL A 17 -1.01 1.45 -5.05
CA VAL A 17 -2.04 2.45 -4.70
C VAL A 17 -1.73 3.75 -5.42
N ASP A 18 -2.58 4.10 -6.39
CA ASP A 18 -2.52 5.36 -7.13
C ASP A 18 -3.14 6.50 -6.30
N TYR A 19 -2.42 6.93 -5.26
CA TYR A 19 -2.85 7.97 -4.34
C TYR A 19 -2.76 9.37 -4.98
N PRO A 20 -3.60 10.34 -4.55
CA PRO A 20 -3.63 11.68 -5.13
C PRO A 20 -2.32 12.44 -4.87
N LEU A 21 -1.83 13.17 -5.88
CA LEU A 21 -0.54 13.85 -5.87
C LEU A 21 -0.69 15.36 -5.61
N ALA A 22 0.36 15.93 -5.01
CA ALA A 22 0.53 17.37 -4.89
C ALA A 22 1.17 17.94 -6.19
N PRO A 23 0.90 19.20 -6.55
CA PRO A 23 0.18 20.23 -5.78
C PRO A 23 -1.36 20.16 -5.85
N GLU A 24 -1.94 19.41 -6.77
CA GLU A 24 -3.40 19.37 -7.03
C GLU A 24 -4.18 18.88 -5.80
N HIS A 25 -3.61 17.94 -5.06
CA HIS A 25 -4.15 17.39 -3.82
C HIS A 25 -3.09 17.45 -2.72
N PRO A 26 -2.93 18.60 -2.05
CA PRO A 26 -1.95 18.75 -0.99
C PRO A 26 -2.27 17.86 0.22
N PHE A 27 -1.33 17.80 1.16
CA PHE A 27 -1.53 17.14 2.45
C PHE A 27 -2.86 17.58 3.09
N PRO A 28 -3.67 16.65 3.66
CA PRO A 28 -3.38 15.23 3.93
C PRO A 28 -3.92 14.24 2.86
N SER A 29 -4.17 14.67 1.63
CA SER A 29 -4.91 13.86 0.64
C SER A 29 -4.28 12.48 0.35
N ALA A 30 -2.97 12.43 0.11
CA ALA A 30 -2.25 11.18 -0.12
C ALA A 30 -2.30 10.23 1.10
N VAL A 31 -2.23 10.79 2.32
CA VAL A 31 -2.26 10.04 3.59
C VAL A 31 -3.62 9.39 3.78
N ASN A 32 -4.70 10.16 3.59
CA ASN A 32 -6.06 9.66 3.73
C ASN A 32 -6.37 8.57 2.69
N ALA A 33 -5.94 8.76 1.44
CA ALA A 33 -6.14 7.78 0.38
C ALA A 33 -5.34 6.49 0.63
N SER A 34 -4.07 6.60 1.05
CA SER A 34 -3.25 5.44 1.35
C SER A 34 -3.79 4.64 2.53
N PHE A 35 -4.34 5.31 3.54
CA PHE A 35 -4.95 4.66 4.69
C PHE A 35 -6.27 3.99 4.32
N ALA A 36 -7.13 4.67 3.54
CA ALA A 36 -8.38 4.08 3.06
C ALA A 36 -8.13 2.79 2.25
N ALA A 37 -7.12 2.80 1.37
CA ALA A 37 -6.71 1.62 0.63
C ALA A 37 -6.19 0.51 1.56
N PHE A 38 -5.36 0.86 2.54
CA PHE A 38 -4.85 -0.10 3.52
C PHE A 38 -5.97 -0.75 4.34
N SER A 39 -6.89 0.05 4.90
CA SER A 39 -8.04 -0.44 5.67
C SER A 39 -8.91 -1.37 4.83
N TYR A 40 -9.19 -1.01 3.56
CA TYR A 40 -9.96 -1.85 2.66
C TYR A 40 -9.29 -3.22 2.44
N VAL A 41 -7.98 -3.24 2.17
CA VAL A 41 -7.22 -4.49 1.98
C VAL A 41 -7.16 -5.31 3.27
N GLN A 42 -7.06 -4.66 4.43
CA GLN A 42 -7.07 -5.34 5.72
C GLN A 42 -8.43 -6.01 6.00
N GLU A 43 -9.53 -5.30 5.74
CA GLU A 43 -10.89 -5.81 5.90
C GLU A 43 -11.21 -6.93 4.91
N HIS A 44 -10.61 -6.91 3.71
CA HIS A 44 -10.85 -7.87 2.63
C HIS A 44 -9.62 -8.76 2.37
N TYR A 45 -8.80 -8.98 3.40
CA TYR A 45 -7.49 -9.63 3.26
C TYR A 45 -7.54 -10.98 2.53
N LYS A 46 -8.60 -11.77 2.79
CA LYS A 46 -8.81 -13.10 2.20
C LYS A 46 -9.01 -13.07 0.69
N ASP A 47 -9.41 -11.94 0.13
CA ASP A 47 -9.63 -11.79 -1.31
C ASP A 47 -8.30 -11.58 -2.06
N PHE A 48 -7.25 -11.17 -1.33
CA PHE A 48 -5.95 -10.82 -1.90
C PHE A 48 -4.81 -11.75 -1.48
N SER A 49 -4.95 -12.47 -0.35
CA SER A 49 -3.86 -13.23 0.27
C SER A 49 -3.94 -14.74 0.02
N SER A 50 -2.78 -15.38 -0.14
CA SER A 50 -2.67 -16.84 0.02
C SER A 50 -2.64 -17.24 1.50
N ILE A 51 -3.04 -18.48 1.81
CA ILE A 51 -3.02 -19.03 3.18
C ILE A 51 -1.62 -18.85 3.81
N GLY A 52 -1.58 -18.24 4.99
CA GLY A 52 -0.37 -18.08 5.79
C GLY A 52 0.52 -16.89 5.41
N GLN A 53 0.14 -16.08 4.41
CA GLN A 53 0.81 -14.80 4.17
C GLN A 53 0.43 -13.78 5.25
N LYS A 54 1.29 -12.78 5.45
CA LYS A 54 1.00 -11.62 6.31
C LYS A 54 0.61 -10.43 5.44
N LEU A 55 -0.09 -9.45 5.99
CA LEU A 55 -0.21 -8.16 5.32
C LEU A 55 1.09 -7.39 5.53
N VAL A 56 1.67 -6.87 4.44
CA VAL A 56 2.92 -6.11 4.45
C VAL A 56 2.67 -4.78 3.76
N VAL A 57 3.16 -3.70 4.35
CA VAL A 57 3.13 -2.35 3.76
C VAL A 57 4.56 -1.94 3.42
N MET A 58 4.73 -1.32 2.25
CA MET A 58 6.04 -0.84 1.79
C MET A 58 5.90 0.44 0.99
N GLY A 59 7.00 1.18 0.85
CA GLY A 59 7.05 2.33 -0.02
C GLY A 59 8.47 2.82 -0.23
N HIS A 60 8.68 3.58 -1.30
CA HIS A 60 9.97 4.18 -1.65
C HIS A 60 9.84 5.72 -1.62
N SER A 61 10.88 6.41 -1.13
CA SER A 61 10.89 7.89 -1.00
C SER A 61 9.66 8.40 -0.21
N SER A 62 8.83 9.27 -0.79
CA SER A 62 7.57 9.76 -0.18
C SER A 62 6.61 8.61 0.19
N GLY A 63 6.57 7.54 -0.59
CA GLY A 63 5.79 6.35 -0.27
C GLY A 63 6.27 5.65 0.99
N GLY A 64 7.55 5.79 1.36
CA GLY A 64 8.07 5.27 2.63
C GLY A 64 7.44 5.96 3.84
N ASN A 65 7.19 7.26 3.75
CA ASN A 65 6.46 7.99 4.79
C ASN A 65 5.01 7.51 4.92
N LEU A 66 4.32 7.27 3.80
CA LEU A 66 2.97 6.69 3.80
C LEU A 66 2.95 5.28 4.39
N ALA A 67 3.97 4.46 4.08
CA ALA A 67 4.09 3.12 4.61
C ALA A 67 4.27 3.11 6.14
N VAL A 68 5.13 3.98 6.68
CA VAL A 68 5.29 4.14 8.12
C VAL A 68 4.00 4.61 8.77
N TYR A 69 3.31 5.60 8.18
CA TYR A 69 2.03 6.08 8.69
C TYR A 69 1.00 4.95 8.81
N ASN A 70 0.79 4.18 7.74
CA ASN A 70 -0.17 3.06 7.75
C ASN A 70 0.22 1.92 8.73
N ALA A 71 1.51 1.80 9.09
CA ALA A 71 1.96 0.77 10.02
C ALA A 71 1.73 1.14 11.50
N VAL A 72 1.51 2.43 11.80
CA VAL A 72 1.37 2.93 13.18
C VAL A 72 0.01 3.56 13.48
N ALA A 73 -0.79 3.86 12.45
CA ALA A 73 -2.15 4.36 12.54
C ALA A 73 -3.14 3.20 12.79
#